data_AF-A0A542I7X5-F1
#
_entry.id   AF-A0A542I7X5-F1
#
_cell.length_a   1.000
_cell.length_b   1.000
_cell.length_c   1.000
_cell.angle_alpha   90.00
_cell.angle_beta   90.00
_cell.angle_gamma   90.00
#
_symmetry.space_group_name_H-M   'P 1'
#
loop_
_entity.id
_entity.type
_entity.pdbx_description
1 polymer ?
#
loop_
_entity_poly.entity_id
_entity_poly.type
_entity_poly.pdbx_seq_one_letter_code
_entity_poly.pdbx_strand_id
1 'polypeptide(L)'
;MTLGETLTEPSWRVHVLDGCKAKILRARELIEEVSHSINVWLTGHGPMVFDVADAGDSRWLILMPEMDRPPTRLGILVSDALHNLRSSLDHLIVSLVLANGEHPGQIQFPYCETEDSWNWRIRNKELGRIAPWGLDILRQHQPFSGASSLLLLREASNADKHNYYFPLSIGFRHGTSLKIDVADGHCSVLRLFEYMTPIFPGQPIYEVKTKGAEPQVESSAIALKCGFGLVHDGGLGLDLWLLRQMADDAESILNSFRSSPASG
;
A
#
# COMPACT_ATOMS: atom_id res chain seq x y z
N MET A 1 11.41 13.03 -62.72
CA MET A 1 11.88 11.96 -61.82
C MET A 1 11.40 12.33 -60.44
N THR A 2 10.44 11.56 -59.92
CA THR A 2 9.56 11.87 -58.80
C THR A 2 10.29 11.72 -57.45
N LEU A 3 10.30 12.79 -56.66
CA LEU A 3 10.54 12.76 -55.22
C LEU A 3 9.28 12.19 -54.55
N GLY A 4 9.37 10.99 -54.00
CA GLY A 4 8.21 10.29 -53.44
C GLY A 4 8.61 9.09 -52.62
N GLU A 5 9.56 9.25 -51.69
CA GLU A 5 9.74 8.30 -50.60
C GLU A 5 9.02 8.86 -49.37
N THR A 6 7.77 8.41 -49.20
CA THR A 6 7.07 8.44 -47.92
C THR A 6 7.93 7.69 -46.90
N LEU A 7 8.60 8.44 -46.02
CA LEU A 7 9.13 7.91 -44.77
C LEU A 7 7.93 7.38 -43.95
N THR A 8 7.65 6.09 -44.08
CA THR A 8 6.73 5.39 -43.17
C THR A 8 7.30 5.51 -41.77
N GLU A 9 6.53 6.10 -40.86
CA GLU A 9 6.97 6.29 -39.48
C GLU A 9 7.37 4.95 -38.83
N PRO A 10 8.34 4.93 -37.90
CA PRO A 10 8.85 3.67 -37.35
C PRO A 10 7.78 2.91 -36.55
N SER A 11 7.70 1.59 -36.76
CA SER A 11 6.73 0.67 -36.16
C SER A 11 6.87 0.45 -34.64
N TRP A 12 7.79 1.16 -33.97
CA TRP A 12 8.03 1.10 -32.53
C TRP A 12 7.51 2.33 -31.78
N ARG A 13 6.68 3.18 -32.40
CA ARG A 13 6.00 4.27 -31.69
C ARG A 13 5.11 3.68 -30.60
N VAL A 14 5.55 3.84 -29.35
CA VAL A 14 4.81 3.48 -28.15
C VAL A 14 3.81 4.60 -27.87
N HIS A 15 2.54 4.25 -27.63
CA HIS A 15 1.55 5.27 -27.28
C HIS A 15 1.97 5.92 -25.95
N VAL A 16 1.78 7.23 -25.83
CA VAL A 16 2.31 8.00 -24.67
C VAL A 16 1.84 7.45 -23.32
N LEU A 17 0.64 6.84 -23.29
CA LEU A 17 0.06 6.20 -22.10
C LEU A 17 0.50 4.75 -21.85
N ASP A 18 1.18 4.09 -22.79
CA ASP A 18 1.61 2.70 -22.61
C ASP A 18 2.70 2.59 -21.55
N GLY A 19 3.57 3.59 -21.42
CA GLY A 19 4.54 3.67 -20.33
C GLY A 19 3.88 3.77 -18.95
N CYS A 20 2.76 4.52 -18.86
CA CYS A 20 1.97 4.61 -17.64
C CYS A 20 1.37 3.24 -17.29
N LYS A 21 0.75 2.59 -18.29
CA LYS A 21 0.15 1.26 -18.13
C LYS A 21 1.19 0.21 -17.72
N ALA A 22 2.35 0.19 -18.35
CA ALA A 22 3.43 -0.75 -18.03
C ALA A 22 3.91 -0.60 -16.58
N LYS A 23 4.00 0.63 -16.06
CA LYS A 23 4.34 0.88 -14.65
C LYS A 23 3.27 0.38 -13.68
N ILE A 24 1.98 0.61 -13.97
CA ILE A 24 0.88 0.09 -13.15
C ILE A 24 0.90 -1.45 -13.15
N LEU A 25 1.06 -2.08 -14.31
CA LEU A 25 1.18 -3.54 -14.41
C LEU A 25 2.37 -4.05 -13.60
N ARG A 26 3.53 -3.39 -13.70
CA ARG A 26 4.71 -3.73 -12.91
C ARG A 26 4.46 -3.62 -11.41
N ALA A 27 3.75 -2.59 -10.95
CA ALA A 27 3.37 -2.46 -9.56
C ALA A 27 2.47 -3.61 -9.10
N ARG A 28 1.50 -4.03 -9.93
CA ARG A 28 0.64 -5.19 -9.62
C ARG A 28 1.44 -6.49 -9.51
N GLU A 29 2.38 -6.74 -10.43
CA GLU A 29 3.28 -7.89 -10.35
C GLU A 29 4.05 -7.93 -9.01
N LEU A 30 4.60 -6.78 -8.60
CA LEU A 30 5.32 -6.64 -7.34
C LEU A 30 4.41 -6.87 -6.13
N ILE A 31 3.18 -6.35 -6.15
CA ILE A 31 2.19 -6.56 -5.08
C ILE A 31 1.84 -8.05 -4.94
N GLU A 32 1.70 -8.78 -6.05
CA GLU A 32 1.46 -10.21 -6.01
C GLU A 32 2.72 -11.00 -5.58
N GLU A 33 3.93 -10.56 -5.96
CA GLU A 33 5.19 -11.12 -5.44
C GLU A 33 5.29 -10.94 -3.91
N VAL A 34 4.89 -9.77 -3.38
CA VAL A 34 4.80 -9.49 -1.95
C VAL A 34 3.79 -10.43 -1.28
N SER A 35 2.58 -10.54 -1.84
CA SER A 35 1.54 -11.42 -1.31
C SER A 35 1.99 -12.87 -1.27
N HIS A 36 2.62 -13.36 -2.34
CA HIS A 36 3.16 -14.71 -2.41
C HIS A 36 4.28 -14.92 -1.38
N SER A 37 5.23 -13.98 -1.30
CA SER A 37 6.38 -14.06 -0.40
C SER A 37 5.98 -14.02 1.08
N ILE A 38 4.96 -13.23 1.44
CA ILE A 38 4.34 -13.28 2.78
C ILE A 38 3.80 -14.66 3.06
N ASN A 39 3.02 -15.24 2.14
CA ASN A 39 2.42 -16.56 2.34
C ASN A 39 3.48 -17.65 2.49
N VAL A 40 4.53 -17.63 1.67
CA VAL A 40 5.67 -18.58 1.77
C VAL A 40 6.36 -18.43 3.12
N TRP A 41 6.66 -17.20 3.55
CA TRP A 41 7.28 -16.96 4.85
C TRP A 41 6.40 -17.46 6.00
N LEU A 42 5.10 -17.14 6.00
CA LEU A 42 4.14 -17.57 7.02
C LEU A 42 3.98 -19.10 7.07
N THR A 43 3.79 -19.75 5.92
CA THR A 43 3.59 -21.21 5.85
C THR A 43 4.85 -22.00 6.22
N GLY A 44 6.04 -21.41 6.06
CA GLY A 44 7.30 -22.04 6.45
C GLY A 44 7.47 -22.21 7.97
N HIS A 45 6.71 -21.49 8.80
CA HIS A 45 6.85 -21.52 10.26
C HIS A 45 6.05 -22.65 10.95
N GLY A 46 5.21 -23.39 10.22
CA GLY A 46 4.34 -24.41 10.83
C GLY A 46 3.28 -23.80 11.78
N PRO A 47 2.64 -24.61 12.63
CA PRO A 47 1.70 -24.11 13.65
C PRO A 47 2.43 -23.20 14.64
N MET A 48 1.89 -22.01 14.89
CA MET A 48 2.44 -21.11 15.92
C MET A 48 2.04 -21.60 17.31
N VAL A 49 3.06 -21.83 18.15
CA VAL A 49 2.91 -22.14 19.57
C VAL A 49 3.18 -20.85 20.35
N PHE A 50 2.21 -20.41 21.15
CA PHE A 50 2.32 -19.16 21.89
C PHE A 50 2.94 -19.39 23.26
N ASP A 51 3.85 -18.51 23.64
CA ASP A 51 4.37 -18.48 25.00
C ASP A 51 3.31 -17.91 25.94
N VAL A 52 3.31 -18.42 27.18
CA VAL A 52 2.40 -17.98 28.23
C VAL A 52 3.23 -17.54 29.43
N ALA A 53 2.91 -16.37 29.98
CA ALA A 53 3.55 -15.86 31.20
C ALA A 53 2.53 -15.71 32.33
N ASP A 54 2.91 -16.16 33.53
CA ASP A 54 2.11 -15.98 34.75
C ASP A 54 2.05 -14.50 35.16
N ALA A 55 0.84 -13.98 35.34
CA ALA A 55 0.57 -12.60 35.79
C ALA A 55 -0.04 -12.54 37.20
N GLY A 56 -0.03 -13.68 37.92
CA GLY A 56 -0.57 -13.84 39.27
C GLY A 56 -2.09 -13.88 39.31
N ASP A 57 -2.66 -14.33 40.43
CA ASP A 57 -4.10 -14.42 40.66
C ASP A 57 -4.85 -15.26 39.61
N SER A 58 -4.20 -16.35 39.14
CA SER A 58 -4.71 -17.20 38.05
C SER A 58 -4.89 -16.46 36.72
N ARG A 59 -4.11 -15.38 36.50
CA ARG A 59 -4.07 -14.64 35.24
C ARG A 59 -2.83 -14.99 34.46
N TRP A 60 -2.97 -14.99 33.15
CA TRP A 60 -1.93 -15.39 32.22
C TRP A 60 -1.88 -14.39 31.06
N LEU A 61 -0.67 -14.06 30.63
CA LEU A 61 -0.41 -13.30 29.41
C LEU A 61 -0.09 -14.28 28.28
N ILE A 62 -0.84 -14.21 27.19
CA ILE A 62 -0.53 -14.91 25.95
C ILE A 62 0.39 -14.00 25.14
N LEU A 63 1.62 -14.43 24.89
CA LEU A 63 2.66 -13.62 24.26
C LEU A 63 2.81 -13.95 22.78
N MET A 64 3.20 -12.94 21.98
CA MET A 64 3.56 -13.13 20.58
C MET A 64 4.72 -14.14 20.49
N PRO A 65 4.57 -15.23 19.70
CA PRO A 65 5.59 -16.26 19.62
C PRO A 65 6.90 -15.72 19.02
N GLU A 66 8.01 -16.37 19.35
CA GLU A 66 9.25 -16.20 18.59
C GLU A 66 9.04 -16.59 17.13
N MET A 67 9.42 -15.70 16.23
CA MET A 67 9.36 -15.91 14.78
C MET A 67 10.56 -15.25 14.13
N ASP A 68 11.02 -15.82 13.02
CA ASP A 68 12.07 -15.20 12.24
C ASP A 68 11.60 -13.85 11.71
N ARG A 69 12.54 -12.90 11.64
CA ARG A 69 12.25 -11.61 11.02
C ARG A 69 11.80 -11.84 9.58
N PRO A 70 10.75 -11.14 9.12
CA PRO A 70 10.35 -11.21 7.73
C PRO A 70 11.50 -10.84 6.76
N PRO A 71 11.56 -11.46 5.58
CA PRO A 71 12.59 -11.18 4.60
C PRO A 71 12.64 -9.69 4.25
N THR A 72 13.82 -9.08 4.35
CA THR A 72 14.03 -7.65 4.00
C THR A 72 13.63 -7.34 2.55
N ARG A 73 13.66 -8.33 1.66
CA ARG A 73 13.19 -8.18 0.28
C ARG A 73 11.73 -7.73 0.18
N LEU A 74 10.87 -8.06 1.16
CA LEU A 74 9.46 -7.65 1.16
C LEU A 74 9.30 -6.13 1.16
N GLY A 75 10.07 -5.41 1.98
CA GLY A 75 10.01 -3.95 2.02
C GLY A 75 10.46 -3.33 0.70
N ILE A 76 11.49 -3.89 0.06
CA ILE A 76 11.98 -3.43 -1.25
C ILE A 76 10.91 -3.58 -2.34
N LEU A 77 10.23 -4.73 -2.39
CA LEU A 77 9.17 -4.96 -3.37
C LEU A 77 8.01 -3.96 -3.19
N VAL A 78 7.66 -3.62 -1.95
CA VAL A 78 6.65 -2.59 -1.67
C VAL A 78 7.12 -1.20 -2.09
N SER A 79 8.36 -0.82 -1.77
CA SER A 79 8.97 0.43 -2.23
C SER A 79 8.91 0.55 -3.75
N ASP A 80 9.30 -0.51 -4.47
CA ASP A 80 9.28 -0.54 -5.93
C ASP A 80 7.86 -0.45 -6.50
N ALA A 81 6.88 -1.09 -5.85
CA ALA A 81 5.48 -1.00 -6.27
C ALA A 81 4.96 0.43 -6.13
N LEU A 82 5.17 1.07 -4.97
CA LEU A 82 4.77 2.46 -4.71
C LEU A 82 5.42 3.44 -5.70
N HIS A 83 6.72 3.26 -5.98
CA HIS A 83 7.42 4.08 -6.95
C HIS A 83 6.91 3.92 -8.37
N ASN A 84 6.58 2.70 -8.80
CA ASN A 84 5.98 2.48 -10.10
C ASN A 84 4.59 3.13 -10.21
N LEU A 85 3.75 3.01 -9.18
CA LEU A 85 2.44 3.66 -9.15
C LEU A 85 2.56 5.19 -9.23
N ARG A 86 3.36 5.81 -8.37
CA ARG A 86 3.55 7.26 -8.40
C ARG A 86 4.13 7.74 -9.72
N SER A 87 5.18 7.08 -10.20
CA SER A 87 5.81 7.42 -11.47
C SER A 87 4.85 7.28 -12.66
N SER A 88 3.89 6.34 -12.61
CA SER A 88 2.85 6.22 -13.64
C SER A 88 1.94 7.46 -13.70
N LEU A 89 1.57 8.02 -12.54
CA LEU A 89 0.75 9.23 -12.46
C LEU A 89 1.52 10.47 -12.89
N ASP A 90 2.80 10.58 -12.53
CA ASP A 90 3.65 11.68 -12.97
C ASP A 90 3.87 11.64 -14.50
N HIS A 91 4.06 10.44 -15.06
CA HIS A 91 4.16 10.23 -16.52
C HIS A 91 2.86 10.60 -17.24
N LEU A 92 1.69 10.32 -16.64
CA LEU A 92 0.41 10.76 -17.19
C LEU A 92 0.39 12.29 -17.33
N ILE A 93 0.84 13.03 -16.33
CA ILE A 93 0.88 14.50 -16.40
C ILE A 93 1.82 14.98 -17.51
N VAL A 94 3.02 14.40 -17.60
CA VAL A 94 3.96 14.69 -18.69
C VAL A 94 3.31 14.46 -20.06
N SER A 95 2.56 13.36 -20.19
CA SER A 95 1.84 13.01 -21.43
C SER A 95 0.80 14.07 -21.80
N LEU A 96 0.05 14.58 -20.83
CA LEU A 96 -0.97 15.60 -21.06
C LEU A 96 -0.36 16.97 -21.44
N VAL A 97 0.81 17.30 -20.90
CA VAL A 97 1.56 18.50 -21.29
C VAL A 97 2.05 18.37 -22.74
N LEU A 98 2.64 17.23 -23.10
CA LEU A 98 3.11 16.97 -24.46
C LEU A 98 1.96 16.96 -25.48
N ALA A 99 0.81 16.39 -25.13
CA ALA A 99 -0.39 16.40 -25.98
C ALA A 99 -0.93 17.82 -26.23
N ASN A 100 -0.61 18.77 -25.36
CA ASN A 100 -0.94 20.19 -25.54
C ASN A 100 0.14 20.96 -26.33
N GLY A 101 1.19 20.28 -26.84
CA GLY A 101 2.31 20.90 -27.55
C GLY A 101 3.27 21.67 -26.65
N GLU A 102 3.17 21.48 -25.33
CA GLU A 102 3.96 22.20 -24.32
C GLU A 102 5.16 21.38 -23.84
N HIS A 103 6.16 22.05 -23.26
CA HIS A 103 7.35 21.37 -22.74
C HIS A 103 7.12 20.86 -21.29
N PRO A 104 7.32 19.55 -21.02
CA PRO A 104 7.26 19.01 -19.67
C PRO A 104 8.50 19.46 -18.90
N GLY A 105 8.38 20.54 -18.14
CA GLY A 105 9.39 20.92 -17.15
C GLY A 105 9.27 20.06 -15.90
N GLN A 106 9.55 20.64 -14.73
CA GLN A 106 9.21 19.97 -13.47
C GLN A 106 7.69 20.00 -13.29
N ILE A 107 7.07 18.83 -13.41
CA ILE A 107 5.64 18.64 -13.18
C ILE A 107 5.41 17.24 -12.62
N GLN A 108 4.41 17.10 -11.75
CA GLN A 108 4.04 15.85 -11.10
C GLN A 108 2.51 15.78 -10.99
N PHE A 109 1.99 14.59 -10.67
CA PHE A 109 0.57 14.43 -10.37
C PHE A 109 0.15 15.38 -9.26
N PRO A 110 -0.91 16.19 -9.46
CA PRO A 110 -1.43 17.02 -8.39
C PRO A 110 -2.12 16.13 -7.36
N TYR A 111 -1.69 16.24 -6.10
CA TYR A 111 -2.32 15.62 -4.95
C TYR A 111 -2.98 16.71 -4.11
N CYS A 112 -4.03 17.34 -4.65
CA CYS A 112 -4.73 18.46 -4.01
C CYS A 112 -5.78 17.98 -3.00
N GLU A 113 -5.58 18.34 -1.74
CA GLU A 113 -6.47 17.99 -0.63
C GLU A 113 -7.66 18.94 -0.50
N THR A 114 -7.60 20.10 -1.17
CA THR A 114 -8.69 21.10 -1.16
C THR A 114 -8.84 21.77 -2.52
N GLU A 115 -10.05 22.26 -2.81
CA GLU A 115 -10.34 23.09 -3.99
C GLU A 115 -9.46 24.35 -4.03
N ASP A 116 -9.17 24.94 -2.87
CA ASP A 116 -8.28 26.10 -2.79
C ASP A 116 -6.85 25.77 -3.20
N SER A 117 -6.33 24.60 -2.81
CA SER A 117 -5.01 24.14 -3.25
C SER A 117 -4.97 23.90 -4.76
N TRP A 118 -6.06 23.37 -5.34
CA TRP A 118 -6.21 23.20 -6.79
C TRP A 118 -6.22 24.55 -7.52
N ASN A 119 -7.10 25.46 -7.10
CA ASN A 119 -7.22 26.79 -7.66
C ASN A 119 -5.91 27.58 -7.54
N TRP A 120 -5.17 27.41 -6.45
CA TRP A 120 -3.85 28.00 -6.27
C TRP A 120 -2.85 27.47 -7.33
N ARG A 121 -2.80 26.16 -7.60
CA ARG A 121 -1.91 25.59 -8.63
C ARG A 121 -2.25 26.08 -10.05
N ILE A 122 -3.54 26.26 -10.35
CA ILE A 122 -4.01 26.84 -11.61
C ILE A 122 -3.55 28.30 -11.73
N ARG A 123 -3.81 29.13 -10.70
CA ARG A 123 -3.41 30.56 -10.69
C ARG A 123 -1.90 30.76 -10.79
N ASN A 124 -1.11 29.89 -10.15
CA ASN A 124 0.35 29.93 -10.21
C ASN A 124 0.93 29.24 -11.45
N LYS A 125 0.09 28.84 -12.41
CA LYS A 125 0.49 28.22 -13.68
C LYS A 125 1.25 26.89 -13.54
N GLU A 126 1.21 26.22 -12.39
CA GLU A 126 1.84 24.90 -12.21
C GLU A 126 1.21 23.86 -13.16
N LEU A 127 -0.12 23.93 -13.29
CA LEU A 127 -0.93 23.07 -14.16
C LEU A 127 -1.31 23.76 -15.48
N GLY A 128 -0.87 24.99 -15.72
CA GLY A 128 -1.28 25.80 -16.88
C GLY A 128 -0.79 25.27 -18.25
N ARG A 129 0.10 24.27 -18.24
CA ARG A 129 0.63 23.60 -19.43
C ARG A 129 -0.22 22.40 -19.89
N ILE A 130 -1.17 21.99 -19.06
CA ILE A 130 -2.08 20.86 -19.35
C ILE A 130 -3.28 21.41 -20.13
N ALA A 131 -3.72 20.69 -21.15
CA ALA A 131 -4.90 21.06 -21.93
C ALA A 131 -6.16 21.16 -21.03
N PRO A 132 -7.09 22.11 -21.28
CA PRO A 132 -8.28 22.32 -20.43
C PRO A 132 -9.13 21.06 -20.20
N TRP A 133 -9.35 20.26 -21.24
CA TRP A 133 -10.09 18.98 -21.12
C TRP A 133 -9.40 17.99 -20.18
N GLY A 134 -8.05 18.00 -20.14
CA GLY A 134 -7.27 17.15 -19.25
C GLY A 134 -7.36 17.62 -17.80
N LEU A 135 -7.42 18.94 -17.58
CA LEU A 135 -7.64 19.52 -16.24
C LEU A 135 -9.00 19.12 -15.67
N ASP A 136 -10.05 19.11 -16.49
CA ASP A 136 -11.40 18.72 -16.06
C ASP A 136 -11.45 17.27 -15.58
N ILE A 137 -10.75 16.37 -16.27
CA ILE A 137 -10.63 14.96 -15.85
C ILE A 137 -9.75 14.85 -14.60
N LEU A 138 -8.57 15.49 -14.57
CA LEU A 138 -7.67 15.43 -13.41
C LEU A 138 -8.33 15.92 -12.13
N ARG A 139 -9.18 16.95 -12.23
CA ARG A 139 -9.90 17.53 -11.10
C ARG A 139 -10.83 16.52 -10.42
N GLN A 140 -11.46 15.63 -11.20
CA GLN A 140 -12.38 14.61 -10.68
C GLN A 140 -11.68 13.56 -9.81
N HIS A 141 -10.37 13.40 -9.99
CA HIS A 141 -9.55 12.42 -9.28
C HIS A 141 -8.72 13.04 -8.15
N GLN A 142 -8.93 14.31 -7.84
CA GLN A 142 -8.22 14.96 -6.73
C GLN A 142 -8.79 14.53 -5.38
N PRO A 143 -7.93 14.29 -4.37
CA PRO A 143 -8.35 13.84 -3.05
C PRO A 143 -8.88 15.00 -2.18
N PHE A 144 -9.87 15.75 -2.66
CA PHE A 144 -10.41 16.94 -1.97
C PHE A 144 -11.07 16.66 -0.60
N SER A 145 -11.35 15.40 -0.29
CA SER A 145 -11.88 14.96 1.00
C SER A 145 -10.80 14.58 2.02
N GLY A 146 -9.52 14.71 1.68
CA GLY A 146 -8.37 14.48 2.58
C GLY A 146 -8.05 13.02 2.91
N ALA A 147 -9.00 12.09 2.81
CA ALA A 147 -8.74 10.66 2.94
C ALA A 147 -8.76 9.99 1.56
N SER A 148 -7.60 9.54 1.08
CA SER A 148 -7.48 8.85 -0.21
C SER A 148 -6.23 7.97 -0.25
N SER A 149 -6.34 6.83 -0.94
CA SER A 149 -5.20 5.99 -1.33
C SER A 149 -4.11 6.77 -2.06
N LEU A 150 -4.47 7.82 -2.82
CA LEU A 150 -3.53 8.67 -3.56
C LEU A 150 -2.65 9.51 -2.62
N LEU A 151 -3.23 10.02 -1.52
CA LEU A 151 -2.47 10.76 -0.52
C LEU A 151 -1.53 9.84 0.24
N LEU A 152 -2.02 8.66 0.60
CA LEU A 152 -1.19 7.61 1.20
C LEU A 152 -0.08 7.15 0.26
N LEU A 153 -0.34 7.05 -1.06
CA LEU A 153 0.69 6.74 -2.06
C LEU A 153 1.77 7.83 -2.11
N ARG A 154 1.37 9.11 -2.15
CA ARG A 154 2.28 10.27 -2.09
C ARG A 154 3.16 10.22 -0.84
N GLU A 155 2.54 10.01 0.32
CA GLU A 155 3.20 10.00 1.62
C GLU A 155 4.15 8.81 1.75
N ALA A 156 3.68 7.61 1.42
CA ALA A 156 4.47 6.39 1.44
C ALA A 156 5.70 6.51 0.52
N SER A 157 5.50 6.90 -0.75
CA SER A 157 6.61 7.06 -1.69
C SER A 157 7.57 8.17 -1.28
N ASN A 158 7.09 9.28 -0.71
CA ASN A 158 7.97 10.33 -0.19
C ASN A 158 8.79 9.81 1.00
N ALA A 159 8.15 9.09 1.93
CA ALA A 159 8.82 8.58 3.10
C ALA A 159 9.88 7.54 2.75
N ASP A 160 9.59 6.62 1.82
CA ASP A 160 10.58 5.65 1.34
C ASP A 160 11.83 6.33 0.77
N LYS A 161 11.63 7.36 -0.05
CA LYS A 161 12.72 8.13 -0.68
C LYS A 161 13.61 8.85 0.34
N HIS A 162 13.07 9.25 1.49
CA HIS A 162 13.74 10.16 2.41
C HIS A 162 14.09 9.54 3.77
N ASN A 163 13.35 8.55 4.25
CA ASN A 163 13.22 8.24 5.68
C ASN A 163 13.20 6.73 6.00
N TYR A 164 14.10 5.95 5.41
CA TYR A 164 14.35 4.52 5.69
C TYR A 164 13.42 3.51 5.00
N TYR A 165 14.01 2.34 4.75
CA TYR A 165 13.37 1.07 4.41
C TYR A 165 12.07 0.84 5.19
N PHE A 166 10.98 0.49 4.50
CA PHE A 166 9.69 0.13 5.13
C PHE A 166 9.86 -1.03 6.12
N PRO A 167 9.76 -0.81 7.44
CA PRO A 167 9.74 -1.91 8.39
C PRO A 167 8.47 -2.73 8.16
N LEU A 168 8.61 -4.06 8.05
CA LEU A 168 7.47 -4.96 8.03
C LEU A 168 6.99 -5.20 9.46
N SER A 169 5.71 -5.00 9.68
CA SER A 169 4.99 -5.37 10.89
C SER A 169 4.13 -6.59 10.64
N ILE A 170 3.93 -7.38 11.69
CA ILE A 170 2.98 -8.47 11.71
C ILE A 170 1.97 -8.18 12.81
N GLY A 171 0.71 -8.42 12.53
CA GLY A 171 -0.37 -8.36 13.50
C GLY A 171 -1.46 -9.37 13.15
N PHE A 172 -2.53 -9.39 13.94
CA PHE A 172 -3.68 -10.24 13.67
C PHE A 172 -4.67 -9.52 12.75
N ARG A 173 -5.25 -10.23 11.77
CA ARG A 173 -6.41 -9.68 11.04
C ARG A 173 -7.58 -9.57 12.00
N HIS A 174 -8.40 -8.55 11.81
CA HIS A 174 -9.67 -8.44 12.52
C HIS A 174 -10.49 -9.72 12.32
N GLY A 175 -11.04 -10.26 13.41
CA GLY A 175 -11.78 -11.53 13.42
C GLY A 175 -10.90 -12.79 13.51
N THR A 176 -9.58 -12.66 13.70
CA THR A 176 -8.73 -13.81 14.02
C THR A 176 -9.08 -14.34 15.41
N SER A 177 -9.34 -15.64 15.51
CA SER A 177 -9.62 -16.32 16.77
C SER A 177 -8.46 -17.23 17.14
N LEU A 178 -7.96 -17.11 18.37
CA LEU A 178 -7.03 -18.09 18.95
C LEU A 178 -7.82 -19.17 19.68
N LYS A 179 -7.38 -20.43 19.56
CA LYS A 179 -7.91 -21.53 20.37
C LYS A 179 -7.08 -21.61 21.65
N ILE A 180 -7.75 -21.44 22.78
CA ILE A 180 -7.13 -21.51 24.11
C ILE A 180 -7.72 -22.74 24.80
N ASP A 181 -6.91 -23.78 24.93
CA ASP A 181 -7.28 -25.00 25.64
C ASP A 181 -6.81 -24.89 27.10
N VAL A 182 -7.72 -25.09 28.04
CA VAL A 182 -7.42 -25.06 29.48
C VAL A 182 -7.88 -26.37 30.10
N ALA A 183 -7.02 -27.03 30.86
CA ALA A 183 -7.28 -28.36 31.42
C ALA A 183 -8.55 -28.43 32.30
N ASP A 184 -8.90 -27.32 32.96
CA ASP A 184 -10.09 -27.20 33.82
C ASP A 184 -11.34 -26.67 33.09
N GLY A 185 -11.22 -26.41 31.77
CA GLY A 185 -12.29 -25.95 30.89
C GLY A 185 -12.76 -24.51 31.13
N HIS A 186 -12.12 -23.72 32.00
CA HIS A 186 -12.54 -22.35 32.28
C HIS A 186 -11.47 -21.32 31.88
N CYS A 187 -11.78 -20.53 30.85
CA CYS A 187 -10.96 -19.40 30.41
C CYS A 187 -11.84 -18.18 30.14
N SER A 188 -11.52 -17.03 30.72
CA SER A 188 -12.13 -15.75 30.35
C SER A 188 -11.07 -14.77 29.84
N VAL A 189 -11.29 -14.21 28.66
CA VAL A 189 -10.45 -13.13 28.13
C VAL A 189 -10.72 -11.85 28.93
N LEU A 190 -9.69 -11.35 29.60
CA LEU A 190 -9.76 -10.11 30.37
C LEU A 190 -9.40 -8.88 29.52
N ARG A 191 -8.41 -9.04 28.64
CA ARG A 191 -7.90 -7.95 27.80
C ARG A 191 -7.38 -8.48 26.46
N LEU A 192 -7.62 -7.71 25.41
CA LEU A 192 -6.88 -7.74 24.16
C LEU A 192 -5.96 -6.52 24.14
N PHE A 193 -4.67 -6.73 23.87
CA PHE A 193 -3.70 -5.65 23.71
C PHE A 193 -3.73 -5.18 22.26
N GLU A 194 -4.11 -3.91 22.06
CA GLU A 194 -4.11 -3.26 20.75
C GLU A 194 -2.82 -2.46 20.57
N TYR A 195 -2.06 -2.76 19.52
CA TYR A 195 -0.81 -2.11 19.20
C TYR A 195 -0.96 -1.20 17.98
N MET A 196 -0.56 0.07 18.14
CA MET A 196 -0.45 1.04 17.04
C MET A 196 0.86 0.89 16.25
N THR A 197 1.78 0.10 16.78
CA THR A 197 3.12 -0.21 16.26
C THR A 197 3.20 -1.69 15.87
N PRO A 198 4.26 -2.11 15.13
CA PRO A 198 4.54 -3.53 14.95
C PRO A 198 4.53 -4.30 16.28
N ILE A 199 3.93 -5.49 16.29
CA ILE A 199 4.01 -6.44 17.40
C ILE A 199 5.32 -7.23 17.24
N PHE A 200 6.10 -7.30 18.30
CA PHE A 200 7.35 -8.05 18.37
C PHE A 200 7.17 -9.33 19.21
N PRO A 201 7.97 -10.37 18.97
CA PRO A 201 8.02 -11.54 19.83
C PRO A 201 8.15 -11.19 21.32
N GLY A 202 7.45 -11.94 22.18
CA GLY A 202 7.39 -11.75 23.62
C GLY A 202 6.43 -10.66 24.10
N GLN A 203 5.81 -9.87 23.20
CA GLN A 203 4.82 -8.87 23.61
C GLN A 203 3.45 -9.51 23.91
N PRO A 204 2.72 -9.07 24.95
CA PRO A 204 1.44 -9.66 25.31
C PRO A 204 0.33 -9.32 24.31
N ILE A 205 -0.41 -10.32 23.84
CA ILE A 205 -1.53 -10.16 22.90
C ILE A 205 -2.86 -10.24 23.64
N TYR A 206 -2.98 -11.19 24.58
CA TYR A 206 -4.15 -11.34 25.43
C TYR A 206 -3.75 -11.45 26.89
N GLU A 207 -4.61 -10.93 27.78
CA GLU A 207 -4.64 -11.31 29.19
C GLU A 207 -5.87 -12.18 29.41
N VAL A 208 -5.67 -13.36 29.99
CA VAL A 208 -6.75 -14.32 30.27
C VAL A 208 -6.74 -14.73 31.73
N LYS A 209 -7.88 -15.21 32.22
CA LYS A 209 -8.02 -15.77 33.57
C LYS A 209 -8.55 -17.19 33.53
N THR A 210 -7.89 -18.08 34.28
CA THR A 210 -8.27 -19.48 34.46
C THR A 210 -8.64 -19.76 35.92
N LYS A 211 -8.94 -21.01 36.29
CA LYS A 211 -9.09 -21.39 37.71
C LYS A 211 -7.77 -21.84 38.36
N GLY A 212 -6.64 -21.49 37.76
CA GLY A 212 -5.30 -21.80 38.25
C GLY A 212 -4.51 -22.72 37.32
N ALA A 213 -5.15 -23.37 36.35
CA ALA A 213 -4.45 -24.11 35.31
C ALA A 213 -3.81 -23.17 34.29
N GLU A 214 -2.58 -23.49 33.88
CA GLU A 214 -1.90 -22.80 32.78
C GLU A 214 -2.62 -23.09 31.45
N PRO A 215 -2.98 -22.07 30.65
CA PRO A 215 -3.59 -22.26 29.35
C PRO A 215 -2.58 -22.80 28.34
N GLN A 216 -3.00 -23.73 27.50
CA GLN A 216 -2.28 -24.13 26.30
C GLN A 216 -2.91 -23.40 25.11
N VAL A 217 -2.08 -22.69 24.35
CA VAL A 217 -2.56 -21.84 23.25
C VAL A 217 -1.96 -22.35 21.95
N GLU A 218 -2.82 -22.97 21.16
CA GLU A 218 -2.48 -23.43 19.83
C GLU A 218 -3.28 -22.63 18.80
N SER A 219 -2.68 -22.46 17.63
CA SER A 219 -3.39 -21.92 16.49
C SER A 219 -3.53 -22.95 15.38
N SER A 220 -4.78 -23.20 14.97
CA SER A 220 -5.06 -24.02 13.79
C SER A 220 -5.03 -23.20 12.49
N ALA A 221 -5.34 -21.91 12.57
CA ALA A 221 -5.27 -20.97 11.45
C ALA A 221 -5.26 -19.52 11.95
N ILE A 222 -4.08 -18.91 12.09
CA ILE A 222 -4.00 -17.46 12.35
C ILE A 222 -4.06 -16.75 11.03
N ALA A 223 -5.08 -15.91 10.86
CA ALA A 223 -5.10 -14.95 9.77
C ALA A 223 -4.20 -13.77 10.15
N LEU A 224 -2.90 -13.85 9.86
CA LEU A 224 -1.99 -12.74 10.09
C LEU A 224 -2.21 -11.62 9.05
N LYS A 225 -2.09 -10.38 9.52
CA LYS A 225 -2.00 -9.17 8.71
C LYS A 225 -0.53 -8.74 8.70
N CYS A 226 0.00 -8.52 7.51
CA CYS A 226 1.31 -7.88 7.34
C CYS A 226 1.08 -6.41 6.99
N GLY A 227 1.78 -5.51 7.69
CA GLY A 227 1.77 -4.08 7.44
C GLY A 227 3.15 -3.55 7.05
N PHE A 228 3.22 -2.52 6.21
CA PHE A 228 4.45 -1.92 5.70
C PHE A 228 4.49 -0.41 6.02
N GLY A 229 5.41 0.02 6.91
CA GLY A 229 5.55 1.41 7.42
C GLY A 229 4.22 2.13 7.71
N LEU A 230 4.06 3.45 7.64
CA LEU A 230 4.66 4.46 8.52
C LEU A 230 3.86 4.48 9.83
N VAL A 231 4.51 4.35 10.99
CA VAL A 231 3.83 4.62 12.27
C VAL A 231 3.79 6.13 12.46
N HIS A 232 2.78 6.80 11.92
CA HIS A 232 2.45 8.16 12.33
C HIS A 232 0.97 8.25 12.71
N ASP A 233 0.74 8.67 13.94
CA ASP A 233 -0.51 9.23 14.48
C ASP A 233 -1.83 8.55 14.08
N GLY A 234 -1.95 7.23 14.30
CA GLY A 234 -3.29 6.60 14.25
C GLY A 234 -3.44 5.28 13.51
N GLY A 235 -2.36 4.60 13.11
CA GLY A 235 -2.42 3.13 12.94
C GLY A 235 -2.85 2.59 11.58
N LEU A 236 -2.60 3.31 10.49
CA LEU A 236 -2.72 2.73 9.15
C LEU A 236 -1.35 2.45 8.56
N GLY A 237 -0.77 1.33 8.96
CA GLY A 237 0.30 0.74 8.17
C GLY A 237 -0.23 0.28 6.81
N LEU A 238 0.57 0.42 5.76
CA LEU A 238 0.16 -0.02 4.43
C LEU A 238 -0.05 -1.53 4.47
N ASP A 239 -1.13 -2.05 3.89
CA ASP A 239 -1.33 -3.49 3.75
C ASP A 239 -1.55 -3.86 2.27
N LEU A 240 -1.62 -5.16 2.00
CA LEU A 240 -1.85 -5.67 0.65
C LEU A 240 -3.17 -5.15 0.03
N TRP A 241 -4.20 -4.90 0.86
CA TRP A 241 -5.46 -4.38 0.36
C TRP A 241 -5.29 -2.93 -0.10
N LEU A 242 -4.64 -2.10 0.70
CA LEU A 242 -4.39 -0.70 0.37
C LEU A 242 -3.45 -0.56 -0.83
N LEU A 243 -2.41 -1.40 -0.95
CA LEU A 243 -1.54 -1.42 -2.13
C LEU A 243 -2.31 -1.75 -3.41
N ARG A 244 -3.22 -2.72 -3.36
CA ARG A 244 -4.11 -3.05 -4.49
C ARG A 244 -5.05 -1.89 -4.81
N GLN A 245 -5.65 -1.27 -3.78
CA GLN A 245 -6.51 -0.10 -3.94
C GLN A 245 -5.76 1.06 -4.63
N MET A 246 -4.51 1.35 -4.23
CA MET A 246 -3.68 2.36 -4.91
C MET A 246 -3.46 2.04 -6.38
N ALA A 247 -3.25 0.76 -6.74
CA ALA A 247 -3.10 0.33 -8.12
C ALA A 247 -4.40 0.46 -8.93
N ASP A 248 -5.53 0.09 -8.33
CA ASP A 248 -6.86 0.23 -8.92
C ASP A 248 -7.21 1.70 -9.18
N ASP A 249 -6.90 2.58 -8.23
CA ASP A 249 -7.14 4.02 -8.36
C ASP A 249 -6.24 4.65 -9.46
N ALA A 250 -4.96 4.27 -9.51
CA ALA A 250 -4.07 4.72 -10.59
C ALA A 250 -4.55 4.26 -11.98
N GLU A 251 -5.04 3.03 -12.08
CA GLU A 251 -5.60 2.49 -13.32
C GLU A 251 -6.92 3.17 -13.71
N SER A 252 -7.80 3.43 -12.75
CA SER A 252 -9.05 4.16 -12.95
C SER A 252 -8.82 5.58 -13.50
N ILE A 253 -7.82 6.29 -12.94
CA ILE A 253 -7.38 7.59 -13.45
C ILE A 253 -6.93 7.44 -14.90
N LEU A 254 -6.02 6.50 -15.20
CA LEU A 254 -5.48 6.31 -16.54
C LEU A 254 -6.60 5.97 -17.57
N ASN A 255 -7.56 5.15 -17.19
CA ASN A 255 -8.68 4.76 -18.06
C ASN A 255 -9.62 5.93 -18.37
N SER A 256 -9.75 6.89 -17.46
CA SER A 256 -10.54 8.11 -17.71
C SER A 256 -10.02 8.94 -18.89
N PHE A 257 -8.71 8.84 -19.21
CA PHE A 257 -8.10 9.53 -20.36
C PHE A 257 -8.21 8.75 -21.67
N ARG A 258 -8.36 7.41 -21.62
CA ARG A 258 -8.52 6.57 -22.82
C ARG A 258 -9.89 6.72 -23.47
N SER A 259 -10.91 7.03 -22.68
CA SER A 259 -12.28 7.24 -23.16
C SER A 259 -12.53 8.65 -23.72
N SER A 260 -11.49 9.51 -23.73
CA SER A 260 -11.60 10.91 -24.17
C SER A 260 -11.35 11.04 -25.68
N PRO A 261 -12.04 11.96 -26.39
CA PRO A 261 -11.96 12.12 -27.85
C PRO A 261 -10.57 12.45 -28.42
N ALA A 262 -9.60 12.80 -27.56
CA ALA A 262 -8.24 13.20 -27.93
C ALA A 262 -7.26 12.03 -28.08
N SER A 263 -7.74 10.78 -28.03
CA SER A 263 -6.93 9.56 -28.18
C SER A 263 -6.79 9.07 -29.63
N GLY A 264 -7.15 9.92 -30.61
CA GLY A 264 -6.96 9.70 -32.05
C GLY A 264 -5.80 10.49 -32.61
#